data_AF-A0A367RB66-F1
#
_entry.id   AF-A0A367RB66-F1
#
_cell.length_a   1.000
_cell.length_b   1.000
_cell.length_c   1.000
_cell.angle_alpha   90.00
_cell.angle_beta   90.00
_cell.angle_gamma   90.00
#
_symmetry.space_group_name_H-M   'P 1'
#
loop_
_entity.id
_entity.type
_entity.pdbx_description
1 polymer ?
#
loop_
_entity_poly.entity_id
_entity_poly.type
_entity_poly.pdbx_seq_one_letter_code
_entity_poly.pdbx_strand_id
1 'polypeptide(L)'
;MTYQIYSQQQLQLKSIARLKQIYSEIGCTAEVGDKRCKDSWITAIAKYQASKVQKLTLAAPDEQALAQGELDSYIADQAQAIAPEPLTIVEISFDHHEYYAGNQMIASISHDDDLTQPWVVMVEGKEKFRANTYARCYRFIQWHHQDSTLNEPAQVETPPTTENRIMAHIFNECQKYGFEILDDGIYNSNGVKLGQVGCTNGNWWVILGSYGQQQYSNSVFDAVRSLSMVDVSCDDKSIFDEYFLDQPLEQLTGNKLQRLLEKAELVTA
;
A
#
# COMPACT_ATOMS: atom_id res chain seq x y z
N MET A 1 13.15 -5.46 -44.45
CA MET A 1 13.35 -6.89 -44.08
C MET A 1 14.42 -6.94 -43.00
N THR A 2 13.97 -7.03 -41.76
CA THR A 2 14.62 -6.51 -40.54
C THR A 2 14.83 -7.65 -39.53
N TYR A 3 15.53 -8.71 -39.92
CA TYR A 3 15.92 -9.74 -38.96
C TYR A 3 17.15 -10.50 -39.44
N GLN A 4 17.91 -11.01 -38.48
CA GLN A 4 18.90 -12.06 -38.74
C GLN A 4 18.16 -13.25 -39.35
N ILE A 5 18.36 -13.49 -40.65
CA ILE A 5 17.69 -14.55 -41.41
C ILE A 5 18.05 -15.95 -40.85
N TYR A 6 19.28 -16.09 -40.36
CA TYR A 6 19.77 -17.31 -39.72
C TYR A 6 20.44 -16.98 -38.39
N SER A 7 20.07 -17.71 -37.33
CA SER A 7 20.77 -17.66 -36.04
C SER A 7 22.06 -18.50 -36.08
N GLN A 8 23.00 -18.21 -35.18
CA GLN A 8 24.26 -18.94 -35.09
C GLN A 8 24.04 -20.45 -34.85
N GLN A 9 23.07 -20.81 -34.02
CA GLN A 9 22.67 -22.20 -33.77
C GLN A 9 22.12 -22.87 -35.04
N GLN A 10 21.30 -22.16 -35.83
CA GLN A 10 20.77 -22.69 -37.09
C GLN A 10 21.86 -22.91 -38.14
N LEU A 11 22.91 -22.09 -38.16
CA LEU A 11 24.06 -22.26 -39.06
C LEU A 11 24.95 -23.43 -38.62
N GLN A 12 25.10 -23.65 -37.31
CA GLN A 12 25.84 -24.79 -36.75
C GLN A 12 25.22 -26.15 -37.11
N LEU A 13 23.90 -26.23 -37.33
CA LEU A 13 23.24 -27.47 -37.74
C LEU A 13 23.36 -27.79 -39.25
N LYS A 14 23.91 -26.88 -40.06
CA LYS A 14 23.97 -27.04 -41.53
C LYS A 14 25.29 -27.64 -42.00
N SER A 15 25.26 -28.30 -43.17
CA SER A 15 26.47 -28.78 -43.84
C SER A 15 27.25 -27.63 -44.46
N ILE A 16 28.55 -27.81 -44.65
CA ILE A 16 29.43 -26.78 -45.26
C ILE A 16 28.97 -26.40 -46.68
N ALA A 17 28.41 -27.33 -47.44
CA ALA A 17 27.83 -27.07 -48.75
C ALA A 17 26.63 -26.12 -48.66
N ARG A 18 25.73 -26.34 -47.68
CA ARG A 18 24.58 -25.47 -47.45
C ARG A 18 24.99 -24.09 -46.93
N LEU A 19 26.05 -24.00 -46.13
CA LEU A 19 26.59 -22.71 -45.68
C LEU A 19 27.16 -21.88 -46.83
N LYS A 20 27.88 -22.51 -47.78
CA LYS A 20 28.36 -21.84 -49.00
C LYS A 20 27.20 -21.34 -49.86
N GLN A 21 26.13 -22.12 -49.95
CA GLN A 21 24.93 -21.71 -50.68
C GLN A 21 24.25 -20.51 -50.00
N ILE A 22 24.06 -20.56 -48.68
CA ILE A 22 23.50 -19.45 -47.89
C ILE A 22 24.36 -18.19 -48.02
N TYR A 23 25.69 -18.34 -47.98
CA TYR A 23 26.63 -17.23 -48.16
C TYR A 23 26.39 -16.49 -49.48
N SER A 24 26.15 -17.22 -50.58
CA SER A 24 25.81 -16.64 -51.88
C SER A 24 24.37 -16.10 -51.92
N GLU A 25 23.40 -16.82 -51.35
CA GLU A 25 21.98 -16.43 -51.30
C GLU A 25 21.77 -15.09 -50.59
N ILE A 26 22.48 -14.83 -49.49
CA ILE A 26 22.38 -13.56 -48.75
C ILE A 26 23.26 -12.45 -49.34
N GLY A 27 24.01 -12.73 -50.42
CA GLY A 27 24.94 -11.77 -51.04
C GLY A 27 26.06 -11.36 -50.10
N CYS A 28 26.56 -12.27 -49.25
CA CYS A 28 27.60 -11.96 -48.28
C CYS A 28 28.91 -11.60 -48.99
N THR A 29 29.49 -10.46 -48.63
CA THR A 29 30.78 -10.00 -49.16
C THR A 29 31.93 -10.12 -48.15
N ALA A 30 31.70 -10.78 -47.01
CA ALA A 30 32.68 -10.90 -45.94
C ALA A 30 33.72 -11.99 -46.24
N GLU A 31 35.01 -11.63 -46.21
CA GLU A 31 36.09 -12.59 -46.46
C GLU A 31 36.03 -13.80 -45.51
N VAL A 32 36.09 -15.00 -46.09
CA VAL A 32 36.14 -16.26 -45.35
C VAL A 32 37.60 -16.71 -45.29
N GLY A 33 38.18 -16.72 -44.08
CA GLY A 33 39.58 -17.09 -43.85
C GLY A 33 39.90 -18.51 -44.34
N ASP A 34 39.32 -19.54 -43.71
CA ASP A 34 39.47 -20.92 -44.16
C ASP A 34 38.19 -21.45 -44.83
N LYS A 35 38.27 -21.69 -46.15
CA LYS A 35 37.14 -22.18 -46.97
C LYS A 35 36.82 -23.66 -46.75
N ARG A 36 37.68 -24.42 -46.07
CA ARG A 36 37.47 -25.83 -45.68
C ARG A 36 36.88 -25.95 -44.27
N CYS A 37 37.00 -24.92 -43.45
CA CYS A 37 36.50 -24.89 -42.07
C CYS A 37 35.05 -24.39 -42.01
N LYS A 38 34.17 -25.16 -41.35
CA LYS A 38 32.75 -24.84 -41.18
C LYS A 38 32.54 -23.56 -40.37
N ASP A 39 33.27 -23.40 -39.25
CA ASP A 39 33.10 -22.24 -38.36
C ASP A 39 33.52 -20.92 -39.01
N SER A 40 34.46 -20.96 -39.95
CA SER A 40 34.85 -19.79 -40.74
C SER A 40 33.69 -19.25 -41.58
N TRP A 41 32.87 -20.13 -42.18
CA TRP A 41 31.68 -19.74 -42.92
C TRP A 41 30.58 -19.18 -42.02
N ILE A 42 30.36 -19.80 -40.86
CA ILE A 42 29.36 -19.37 -39.88
C ILE A 42 29.70 -17.97 -39.36
N THR A 43 30.96 -17.74 -39.01
CA THR A 43 31.45 -16.46 -38.50
C THR A 43 31.30 -15.35 -39.54
N ALA A 44 31.64 -15.62 -40.81
CA ALA A 44 31.50 -14.63 -41.89
C ALA A 44 30.04 -14.24 -42.13
N ILE A 45 29.13 -15.21 -42.19
CA ILE A 45 27.68 -15.00 -42.38
C ILE A 45 27.10 -14.21 -41.19
N ALA A 46 27.41 -14.61 -39.95
CA ALA A 46 26.92 -13.95 -38.75
C ALA A 46 27.41 -12.49 -38.66
N LYS A 47 28.70 -12.25 -38.97
CA LYS A 47 29.29 -10.90 -38.98
C LYS A 47 28.64 -9.99 -40.01
N TYR A 48 28.36 -10.51 -41.20
CA TYR A 48 27.67 -9.75 -42.25
C TYR A 48 26.23 -9.41 -41.86
N GLN A 49 25.48 -10.36 -41.30
CA GLN A 49 24.13 -10.11 -40.79
C GLN A 49 24.13 -9.08 -39.66
N ALA A 50 25.08 -9.15 -38.73
CA ALA A 50 25.21 -8.19 -37.63
C ALA A 50 25.58 -6.77 -38.12
N SER A 51 26.49 -6.65 -39.09
CA SER A 51 26.88 -5.34 -39.62
C SER A 51 25.74 -4.65 -40.38
N LYS A 52 24.90 -5.42 -41.08
CA LYS A 52 23.70 -4.88 -41.73
C LYS A 52 22.67 -4.35 -40.74
N VAL A 53 22.50 -5.01 -39.59
CA VAL A 53 21.60 -4.54 -38.52
C VAL A 53 22.13 -3.24 -37.93
N GLN A 54 23.41 -3.21 -37.52
CA GLN A 54 24.03 -2.02 -36.91
C GLN A 54 24.04 -0.80 -37.84
N LYS A 55 24.30 -0.99 -39.15
CA LYS A 55 24.33 0.11 -40.12
C LYS A 55 22.97 0.75 -40.36
N LEU A 56 21.87 0.02 -40.13
CA LEU A 56 20.51 0.55 -40.22
C LEU A 56 20.07 1.23 -38.91
N THR A 57 20.51 0.74 -37.75
CA THR A 57 20.24 1.38 -36.44
C THR A 57 20.86 2.77 -36.32
N LEU A 58 22.00 3.03 -36.97
CA LEU A 58 22.65 4.35 -36.98
C LEU A 58 22.01 5.35 -37.97
N ALA A 59 21.13 4.89 -38.87
CA ALA A 59 20.57 5.71 -39.95
C ALA A 59 19.11 6.12 -39.72
N ALA A 60 18.44 5.60 -38.69
CA ALA A 60 17.10 6.01 -38.30
C ALA A 60 17.21 6.97 -37.09
N PRO A 61 16.67 8.20 -37.17
CA PRO A 61 16.36 8.95 -35.97
C PRO A 61 15.42 8.09 -35.13
N ASP A 62 15.74 7.91 -33.85
CA ASP A 62 14.92 7.12 -32.94
C ASP A 62 13.65 7.90 -32.62
N GLU A 63 12.65 7.83 -33.50
CA GLU A 63 11.33 8.46 -33.35
C GLU A 63 10.68 8.07 -32.01
N GLN A 64 11.05 6.92 -31.46
CA GLN A 64 10.62 6.45 -30.15
C GLN A 64 11.23 7.26 -29.00
N ALA A 65 12.49 7.71 -29.14
CA ALA A 65 13.13 8.58 -28.15
C ALA A 65 12.55 10.01 -28.18
N LEU A 66 12.18 10.50 -29.37
CA LEU A 66 11.45 11.78 -29.51
C LEU A 66 10.05 11.71 -28.89
N ALA A 67 9.31 10.63 -29.18
CA ALA A 67 7.98 10.43 -28.61
C ALA A 67 8.02 10.28 -27.08
N GLN A 68 9.05 9.63 -26.52
CA GLN A 68 9.23 9.53 -25.08
C GLN A 68 9.52 10.90 -24.45
N GLY A 69 10.36 11.73 -25.08
CA GLY A 69 10.63 13.09 -24.60
C GLY A 69 9.40 14.01 -24.65
N GLU A 70 8.55 13.88 -25.67
CA GLU A 70 7.28 14.60 -25.76
C GLU A 70 6.30 14.16 -24.65
N LEU A 71 6.22 12.85 -24.38
CA LEU A 71 5.39 12.32 -23.31
C LEU A 71 5.87 12.78 -21.92
N ASP A 72 7.18 12.72 -21.66
CA ASP A 72 7.76 13.16 -20.40
C ASP A 72 7.53 14.67 -20.17
N SER A 73 7.62 15.48 -21.24
CA SER A 73 7.30 16.91 -21.20
C SER A 73 5.82 17.17 -20.91
N TYR A 74 4.91 16.43 -21.56
CA TYR A 74 3.47 16.52 -21.30
C TYR A 74 3.11 16.12 -19.86
N ILE A 75 3.75 15.07 -19.32
CA ILE A 75 3.56 14.65 -17.92
C ILE A 75 4.06 15.73 -16.97
N ALA A 76 5.21 16.35 -17.24
CA ALA A 76 5.74 17.44 -16.43
C ALA A 76 4.81 18.67 -16.43
N ASP A 77 4.29 19.05 -17.60
CA ASP A 77 3.35 20.17 -17.73
C ASP A 77 2.03 19.90 -17.00
N GLN A 78 1.51 18.67 -17.08
CA GLN A 78 0.31 18.25 -16.34
C GLN A 78 0.54 18.17 -14.83
N ALA A 79 1.71 17.70 -14.39
CA ALA A 79 2.06 17.62 -12.97
C ALA A 79 2.21 19.02 -12.34
N GLN A 80 2.66 20.02 -13.10
CA GLN A 80 2.78 21.39 -12.62
C GLN A 80 1.44 22.15 -12.56
N ALA A 81 0.43 21.71 -13.32
CA ALA A 81 -0.92 22.27 -13.28
C ALA A 81 -1.78 21.79 -12.08
N ILE A 82 -1.30 20.82 -11.29
CA ILE A 82 -2.00 20.21 -10.15
C ILE A 82 -1.36 20.62 -8.81
N ALA A 83 -0.74 21.80 -8.71
CA ALA A 83 -0.38 22.34 -7.40
C ALA A 83 -1.61 23.06 -6.83
N PRO A 84 -2.27 22.54 -5.76
CA PRO A 84 -3.38 23.24 -5.15
C PRO A 84 -2.89 24.59 -4.63
N GLU A 85 -3.66 25.65 -4.88
CA GLU A 85 -3.35 26.99 -4.36
C GLU A 85 -3.16 26.94 -2.83
N PRO A 86 -2.23 27.71 -2.25
CA PRO A 86 -2.00 27.66 -0.82
C PRO A 86 -3.26 28.07 -0.05
N LEU A 87 -3.67 27.19 0.88
CA LEU A 87 -4.80 27.44 1.78
C LEU A 87 -4.48 28.61 2.71
N THR A 88 -5.33 29.62 2.68
CA THR A 88 -5.31 30.73 3.62
C THR A 88 -6.38 30.51 4.68
N ILE A 89 -5.99 30.61 5.95
CA ILE A 89 -6.89 30.41 7.10
C ILE A 89 -7.19 31.78 7.70
N VAL A 90 -8.47 32.09 7.89
CA VAL A 90 -8.94 33.27 8.58
C VAL A 90 -9.65 32.81 9.85
N GLU A 91 -9.02 33.04 10.99
CA GLU A 91 -9.66 32.85 12.30
C GLU A 91 -10.58 34.05 12.57
N ILE A 92 -11.89 33.83 12.52
CA ILE A 92 -12.89 34.85 12.83
C ILE A 92 -13.14 34.88 14.34
N SER A 93 -13.19 33.70 14.96
CA SER A 93 -13.22 33.51 16.40
C SER A 93 -12.63 32.14 16.74
N PHE A 94 -12.43 31.89 18.04
CA PHE A 94 -12.01 30.58 18.54
C PHE A 94 -12.90 29.43 18.06
N ASP A 95 -14.20 29.70 17.84
CA ASP A 95 -15.21 28.72 17.47
C ASP A 95 -15.57 28.76 15.97
N HIS A 96 -15.01 29.68 15.18
CA HIS A 96 -15.32 29.83 13.76
C HIS A 96 -14.09 30.19 12.93
N HIS A 97 -13.76 29.32 11.98
CA HIS A 97 -12.60 29.43 11.11
C HIS A 97 -13.03 29.32 9.66
N GLU A 98 -12.47 30.16 8.80
CA GLU A 98 -12.73 30.13 7.35
C GLU A 98 -11.47 29.78 6.58
N TYR A 99 -11.66 29.04 5.49
CA TYR A 99 -10.60 28.53 4.63
C TYR A 99 -10.80 29.03 3.21
N TYR A 100 -9.74 29.59 2.66
CA TYR A 100 -9.72 30.23 1.35
C TYR A 100 -8.65 29.61 0.46
N ALA A 101 -9.01 29.37 -0.80
CA ALA A 101 -8.05 29.15 -1.89
C ALA A 101 -8.01 30.45 -2.71
N GLY A 102 -6.88 31.16 -2.65
CA GLY A 102 -6.77 32.51 -3.20
C GLY A 102 -7.76 33.48 -2.53
N ASN A 103 -8.71 34.01 -3.31
CA ASN A 103 -9.75 34.94 -2.84
C ASN A 103 -11.14 34.28 -2.67
N GLN A 104 -11.25 32.97 -2.88
CA GLN A 104 -12.51 32.24 -2.79
C GLN A 104 -12.58 31.41 -1.52
N MET A 105 -13.67 31.57 -0.75
CA MET A 105 -13.95 30.71 0.40
C MET A 105 -14.32 29.32 -0.09
N ILE A 106 -13.62 28.31 0.43
CA ILE A 106 -13.84 26.90 0.08
C ILE A 106 -14.50 26.11 1.21
N ALA A 107 -14.28 26.50 2.46
CA ALA A 107 -14.85 25.83 3.63
C ALA A 107 -14.87 26.73 4.86
N SER A 108 -15.69 26.36 5.83
CA SER A 108 -15.64 26.91 7.19
C SER A 108 -15.75 25.79 8.21
N ILE A 109 -15.12 25.98 9.37
CA ILE A 109 -15.31 25.15 10.56
C ILE A 109 -16.02 25.98 11.61
N SER A 110 -17.11 25.45 12.16
CA SER A 110 -17.82 26.04 13.30
C SER A 110 -17.96 25.06 14.46
N HIS A 111 -18.14 25.58 15.66
CA HIS A 111 -18.40 24.82 16.89
C HIS A 111 -19.88 24.87 17.28
N ASP A 112 -20.42 23.74 17.72
CA ASP A 112 -21.78 23.53 18.19
C ASP A 112 -21.77 22.83 19.55
N ASP A 113 -22.01 23.59 20.63
CA ASP A 113 -21.81 23.17 22.02
C ASP A 113 -22.72 22.00 22.49
N ASP A 114 -23.82 21.74 21.78
CA ASP A 114 -24.85 20.80 22.23
C ASP A 114 -24.61 19.33 21.79
N LEU A 115 -23.47 19.06 21.13
CA LEU A 115 -23.19 17.77 20.47
C LEU A 115 -21.89 17.11 20.95
N THR A 116 -21.87 15.77 20.96
CA THR A 116 -20.67 14.96 21.28
C THR A 116 -19.55 15.09 20.24
N GLN A 117 -19.89 15.59 19.05
CA GLN A 117 -18.97 15.97 17.98
C GLN A 117 -19.26 17.43 17.61
N PRO A 118 -18.77 18.40 18.40
CA PRO A 118 -19.22 19.78 18.29
C PRO A 118 -18.61 20.52 17.09
N TRP A 119 -17.50 20.04 16.52
CA TRP A 119 -16.85 20.71 15.38
C TRP A 119 -17.42 20.23 14.06
N VAL A 120 -17.89 21.14 13.21
CA VAL A 120 -18.49 20.85 11.90
C VAL A 120 -17.76 21.56 10.78
N VAL A 121 -17.50 20.84 9.68
CA VAL A 121 -16.98 21.36 8.42
C VAL A 121 -18.13 21.62 7.47
N MET A 122 -18.24 22.87 7.02
CA MET A 122 -19.21 23.33 6.04
C MET A 122 -18.51 23.67 4.74
N VAL A 123 -19.01 23.15 3.62
CA VAL A 123 -18.55 23.47 2.25
C VAL A 123 -19.76 23.91 1.46
N GLU A 124 -19.70 25.11 0.86
CA GLU A 124 -20.84 25.73 0.15
C GLU A 124 -22.14 25.76 0.99
N GLY A 125 -22.02 25.95 2.31
CA GLY A 125 -23.16 25.98 3.24
C GLY A 125 -23.78 24.60 3.53
N LYS A 126 -23.14 23.49 3.14
CA LYS A 126 -23.55 22.12 3.48
C LYS A 126 -22.58 21.48 4.44
N GLU A 127 -23.12 20.79 5.44
CA GLU A 127 -22.32 19.96 6.35
C GLU A 127 -21.69 18.80 5.55
N LYS A 128 -20.36 18.72 5.60
CA LYS A 128 -19.58 17.65 4.94
C LYS A 128 -18.99 16.67 5.94
N PHE A 129 -18.61 17.15 7.12
CA PHE A 129 -17.91 16.35 8.11
C PHE A 129 -18.08 16.93 9.51
N ARG A 130 -18.09 16.07 10.53
CA ARG A 130 -18.23 16.45 11.93
C ARG A 130 -17.27 15.65 12.80
N ALA A 131 -16.68 16.29 13.81
CA ALA A 131 -15.73 15.65 14.71
C ALA A 131 -15.77 16.22 16.13
N ASN A 132 -15.13 15.49 17.05
CA ASN A 132 -14.98 15.90 18.44
C ASN A 132 -13.91 16.98 18.67
N THR A 133 -13.05 17.25 17.69
CA THR A 133 -11.97 18.24 17.81
C THR A 133 -11.77 19.05 16.53
N TYR A 134 -11.45 20.33 16.68
CA TYR A 134 -11.10 21.23 15.57
C TYR A 134 -10.00 20.65 14.66
N ALA A 135 -8.96 20.06 15.26
CA ALA A 135 -7.82 19.51 14.53
C ALA A 135 -8.22 18.44 13.51
N ARG A 136 -9.25 17.63 13.80
CA ARG A 136 -9.76 16.61 12.86
C ARG A 136 -10.49 17.24 11.68
N CYS A 137 -11.30 18.27 11.94
CA CYS A 137 -11.97 19.04 10.89
C CYS A 137 -10.96 19.79 10.02
N TYR A 138 -9.92 20.38 10.61
CA TYR A 138 -8.84 21.02 9.86
C TYR A 138 -8.08 20.05 8.96
N ARG A 139 -7.69 18.87 9.50
CA ARG A 139 -7.02 17.82 8.71
C ARG A 139 -7.87 17.32 7.55
N PHE A 140 -9.18 17.14 7.78
CA PHE A 140 -10.13 16.81 6.74
C PHE A 140 -10.07 17.83 5.58
N ILE A 141 -10.15 19.13 5.89
CA ILE A 141 -10.07 20.18 4.87
C ILE A 141 -8.72 20.15 4.13
N GLN A 142 -7.61 20.02 4.86
CA GLN A 142 -6.29 19.97 4.24
C GLN A 142 -6.14 18.81 3.24
N TRP A 143 -6.53 17.60 3.65
CA TRP A 143 -6.45 16.41 2.78
C TRP A 143 -7.38 16.53 1.57
N HIS A 144 -8.65 16.85 1.79
CA HIS A 144 -9.62 16.96 0.70
C HIS A 144 -9.34 18.15 -0.23
N HIS A 145 -8.61 19.16 0.22
CA HIS A 145 -8.14 20.24 -0.63
C HIS A 145 -6.95 19.82 -1.49
N GLN A 146 -5.99 19.06 -0.93
CA GLN A 146 -4.87 18.50 -1.69
C GLN A 146 -5.36 17.58 -2.81
N ASP A 147 -6.38 16.77 -2.53
CA ASP A 147 -6.95 15.82 -3.49
C ASP A 147 -8.05 16.43 -4.38
N SER A 148 -8.38 17.72 -4.23
CA SER A 148 -9.48 18.39 -4.93
C SER A 148 -10.87 17.73 -4.75
N THR A 149 -11.07 16.98 -3.68
CA THR A 149 -12.30 16.21 -3.38
C THR A 149 -13.26 16.93 -2.42
N LEU A 150 -12.93 18.14 -1.97
CA LEU A 150 -13.73 18.91 -0.99
C LEU A 150 -15.20 19.10 -1.40
N ASN A 151 -15.45 19.24 -2.70
CA ASN A 151 -16.78 19.48 -3.27
C ASN A 151 -17.56 18.20 -3.58
N GLU A 152 -16.92 17.03 -3.55
CA GLU A 152 -17.59 15.76 -3.84
C GLU A 152 -18.73 15.50 -2.84
N PRO A 153 -19.90 15.02 -3.29
CA PRO A 153 -20.98 14.68 -2.39
C PRO A 153 -20.46 13.70 -1.34
N ALA A 154 -20.78 13.96 -0.06
CA ALA A 154 -20.42 13.08 1.03
C ALA A 154 -20.79 11.65 0.64
N GLN A 155 -19.79 10.75 0.61
CA GLN A 155 -20.02 9.36 0.24
C GLN A 155 -21.13 8.83 1.14
N VAL A 156 -22.25 8.44 0.53
CA VAL A 156 -23.37 7.80 1.22
C VAL A 156 -22.78 6.58 1.91
N GLU A 157 -22.91 6.50 3.25
CA GLU A 157 -22.50 5.34 4.02
C GLU A 157 -23.01 4.08 3.33
N THR A 158 -22.10 3.31 2.74
CA THR A 158 -22.42 1.97 2.23
C THR A 158 -22.97 1.17 3.40
N PRO A 159 -24.07 0.40 3.20
CA PRO A 159 -24.66 -0.39 4.27
C PRO A 159 -23.57 -1.24 4.93
N PRO A 160 -23.49 -1.25 6.27
CA PRO A 160 -22.34 -1.79 6.97
C PRO A 160 -22.21 -3.28 6.64
N THR A 161 -21.17 -3.63 5.88
CA THR A 161 -20.74 -5.02 5.74
C THR A 161 -20.32 -5.53 7.12
N THR A 162 -20.36 -6.84 7.33
CA THR A 162 -19.92 -7.45 8.59
C THR A 162 -18.49 -7.03 8.95
N GLU A 163 -17.63 -6.83 7.95
CA GLU A 163 -16.26 -6.29 8.11
C GLU A 163 -16.27 -4.84 8.60
N ASN A 164 -17.12 -3.97 8.04
CA ASN A 164 -17.25 -2.58 8.51
C ASN A 164 -17.69 -2.50 9.98
N ARG A 165 -18.54 -3.42 10.44
CA ARG A 165 -18.93 -3.50 11.86
C ARG A 165 -17.77 -3.93 12.74
N ILE A 166 -16.99 -4.93 12.32
CA ILE A 166 -15.81 -5.39 13.05
C ILE A 166 -14.79 -4.24 13.18
N MET A 167 -14.52 -3.52 12.09
CA MET A 167 -13.62 -2.36 12.10
C MET A 167 -14.14 -1.23 13.00
N ALA A 168 -15.44 -0.92 12.96
CA ALA A 168 -16.03 0.08 13.85
C ALA A 168 -15.90 -0.31 15.34
N HIS A 169 -16.06 -1.59 15.67
CA HIS A 169 -15.86 -2.08 17.04
C HIS A 169 -14.41 -1.94 17.49
N ILE A 170 -13.43 -2.31 16.65
CA ILE A 170 -12.01 -2.16 16.95
C ILE A 170 -11.67 -0.67 17.12
N PHE A 171 -12.12 0.18 16.20
CA PHE A 171 -11.88 1.61 16.23
C PHE A 171 -12.41 2.28 17.51
N ASN A 172 -13.66 1.97 17.89
CA ASN A 172 -14.26 2.52 19.10
C ASN A 172 -13.52 2.11 20.38
N GLU A 173 -12.99 0.88 20.44
CA GLU A 173 -12.18 0.44 21.58
C GLU A 173 -10.80 1.10 21.57
N CYS A 174 -10.13 1.18 20.41
CA CYS A 174 -8.83 1.85 20.26
C CYS A 174 -8.89 3.33 20.67
N GLN A 175 -9.99 4.03 20.36
CA GLN A 175 -10.19 5.42 20.77
C GLN A 175 -10.12 5.63 22.28
N LYS A 176 -10.57 4.67 23.09
CA LYS A 176 -10.53 4.78 24.57
C LYS A 176 -9.11 4.84 25.11
N TYR A 177 -8.16 4.27 24.38
CA TYR A 177 -6.74 4.20 24.75
C TYR A 177 -5.87 5.21 23.98
N GLY A 178 -6.48 6.00 23.09
CA GLY A 178 -5.74 6.92 22.22
C GLY A 178 -4.85 6.20 21.19
N PHE A 179 -5.26 4.99 20.77
CA PHE A 179 -4.53 4.23 19.77
C PHE A 179 -4.93 4.65 18.35
N GLU A 180 -3.95 4.67 17.47
CA GLU A 180 -4.12 4.99 16.05
C GLU A 180 -4.14 3.71 15.23
N ILE A 181 -5.10 3.60 14.31
CA ILE A 181 -5.21 2.46 13.40
C ILE A 181 -4.68 2.91 12.04
N LEU A 182 -3.67 2.20 11.54
CA LEU A 182 -3.11 2.33 10.20
C LEU A 182 -3.30 1.03 9.43
N ASP A 183 -3.07 1.06 8.12
CA ASP A 183 -3.25 -0.09 7.22
C ASP A 183 -2.45 -1.33 7.66
N ASP A 184 -1.30 -1.14 8.31
CA ASP A 184 -0.43 -2.22 8.72
C ASP A 184 -0.52 -2.57 10.22
N GLY A 185 -1.31 -1.85 11.02
CA GLY A 185 -1.56 -2.18 12.42
C GLY A 185 -2.00 -1.03 13.32
N ILE A 186 -1.92 -1.26 14.63
CA ILE A 186 -2.38 -0.36 15.68
C ILE A 186 -1.17 0.20 16.43
N TYR A 187 -1.17 1.51 16.66
CA TYR A 187 -0.05 2.30 17.18
C TYR A 187 -0.46 3.06 18.44
N ASN A 188 0.51 3.34 19.32
CA ASN A 188 0.31 4.28 20.42
C ASN A 188 0.51 5.73 19.96
N SER A 189 0.18 6.68 20.84
CA SER A 189 0.35 8.12 20.62
C SER A 189 1.81 8.57 20.38
N ASN A 190 2.79 7.71 20.66
CA ASN A 190 4.21 7.97 20.41
C ASN A 190 4.67 7.42 19.04
N GLY A 191 3.77 6.86 18.23
CA GLY A 191 4.07 6.28 16.92
C GLY A 191 4.72 4.89 16.97
N VAL A 192 4.67 4.20 18.12
CA VAL A 192 5.18 2.83 18.27
C VAL A 192 4.08 1.84 17.92
N LYS A 193 4.39 0.87 17.06
CA LYS A 193 3.48 -0.20 16.67
C LYS A 193 3.23 -1.15 17.83
N LEU A 194 1.99 -1.21 18.30
CA LEU A 194 1.55 -2.11 19.37
C LEU A 194 1.17 -3.49 18.85
N GLY A 195 0.66 -3.59 17.62
CA GLY A 195 0.22 -4.87 17.06
C GLY A 195 -0.90 -4.77 16.04
N GLN A 196 -1.69 -5.83 15.93
CA GLN A 196 -2.88 -5.92 15.07
C GLN A 196 -4.02 -6.61 15.82
N VAL A 197 -5.26 -6.18 15.57
CA VAL A 197 -6.46 -6.83 16.10
C VAL A 197 -7.39 -7.12 14.94
N GLY A 198 -8.03 -8.29 14.98
CA GLY A 198 -9.03 -8.65 13.98
C GLY A 198 -10.04 -9.67 14.51
N CYS A 199 -10.99 -10.00 13.65
CA CYS A 199 -12.00 -11.02 13.93
C CYS A 199 -12.18 -11.91 12.70
N THR A 200 -11.99 -13.21 12.88
CA THR A 200 -12.14 -14.21 11.82
C THR A 200 -13.14 -15.26 12.27
N ASN A 201 -14.20 -15.49 11.50
CA ASN A 201 -15.28 -16.43 11.83
C ASN A 201 -15.90 -16.21 13.23
N GLY A 202 -15.99 -14.94 13.67
CA GLY A 202 -16.51 -14.57 14.98
C GLY A 202 -15.52 -14.73 16.14
N ASN A 203 -14.29 -15.21 15.88
CA ASN A 203 -13.23 -15.30 16.89
C ASN A 203 -12.33 -14.07 16.80
N TRP A 204 -12.23 -13.34 17.91
CA TRP A 204 -11.32 -12.21 18.03
C TRP A 204 -9.89 -12.69 18.19
N TRP A 205 -8.96 -11.95 17.62
CA TRP A 205 -7.53 -12.25 17.74
C TRP A 205 -6.71 -10.97 17.82
N VAL A 206 -5.53 -11.09 18.43
CA VAL A 206 -4.54 -10.04 18.57
C VAL A 206 -3.16 -10.58 18.20
N ILE A 207 -2.37 -9.78 17.51
CA ILE A 207 -0.93 -9.97 17.29
C ILE A 207 -0.23 -8.84 18.03
N LEU A 208 0.69 -9.15 18.93
CA LEU A 208 1.45 -8.14 19.67
C LEU A 208 2.75 -7.82 18.91
N GLY A 209 3.05 -6.53 18.72
CA GLY A 209 4.18 -6.05 17.94
C GLY A 209 4.11 -6.41 16.45
N SER A 210 5.26 -6.35 15.77
CA SER A 210 5.36 -6.58 14.32
C SER A 210 5.55 -8.05 13.91
N TYR A 211 5.93 -8.93 14.85
CA TYR A 211 6.32 -10.33 14.58
C TYR A 211 5.66 -11.34 15.53
N GLY A 212 4.67 -10.91 16.32
CA GLY A 212 4.00 -11.77 17.29
C GLY A 212 3.19 -12.91 16.63
N GLN A 213 2.98 -13.99 17.38
CA GLN A 213 2.00 -15.00 17.00
C GLN A 213 0.57 -14.49 17.27
N GLN A 214 -0.37 -14.90 16.43
CA GLN A 214 -1.79 -14.61 16.60
C GLN A 214 -2.32 -15.30 17.86
N GLN A 215 -2.89 -14.51 18.77
CA GLN A 215 -3.46 -14.97 20.03
C GLN A 215 -4.97 -14.72 20.02
N TYR A 216 -5.75 -15.76 20.31
CA TYR A 216 -7.21 -15.64 20.35
C TYR A 216 -7.67 -14.92 21.62
N SER A 217 -8.63 -14.03 21.45
CA SER A 217 -9.26 -13.23 22.50
C SER A 217 -10.75 -13.52 22.59
N ASN A 218 -11.33 -13.33 23.78
CA ASN A 218 -12.76 -13.59 24.00
C ASN A 218 -13.63 -12.44 23.49
N SER A 219 -13.06 -11.23 23.35
CA SER A 219 -13.75 -10.02 22.94
C SER A 219 -12.79 -9.03 22.28
N VAL A 220 -13.36 -8.05 21.56
CA VAL A 220 -12.62 -6.90 21.03
C VAL A 220 -11.99 -6.06 22.16
N PHE A 221 -12.68 -5.95 23.30
CA PHE A 221 -12.16 -5.25 24.47
C PHE A 221 -10.89 -5.91 25.00
N ASP A 222 -10.90 -7.24 25.17
CA ASP A 222 -9.73 -7.98 25.63
C ASP A 222 -8.57 -7.85 24.64
N ALA A 223 -8.85 -7.99 23.34
CA ALA A 223 -7.85 -7.90 22.28
C ALA A 223 -7.17 -6.52 22.23
N VAL A 224 -7.94 -5.44 22.28
CA VAL A 224 -7.40 -4.07 22.26
C VAL A 224 -6.69 -3.73 23.57
N ARG A 225 -7.23 -4.17 24.72
CA ARG A 225 -6.58 -3.97 26.03
C ARG A 225 -5.23 -4.66 26.11
N SER A 226 -5.05 -5.84 25.51
CA SER A 226 -3.75 -6.52 25.46
C SER A 226 -2.66 -5.67 24.77
N LEU A 227 -3.03 -4.81 23.80
CA LEU A 227 -2.09 -3.90 23.16
C LEU A 227 -1.57 -2.82 24.13
N SER A 228 -2.36 -2.42 25.12
CA SER A 228 -1.95 -1.43 26.11
C SER A 228 -0.94 -1.96 27.13
N MET A 229 -0.79 -3.29 27.21
CA MET A 229 0.06 -3.96 28.19
C MET A 229 1.45 -4.30 27.65
N VAL A 230 1.72 -4.03 26.37
CA VAL A 230 3.01 -4.29 25.69
C VAL A 230 4.16 -3.46 26.29
N ASP A 231 3.87 -2.43 27.09
CA ASP A 231 4.88 -1.59 27.77
C ASP A 231 5.31 -2.15 29.15
N VAL A 232 4.82 -3.32 29.56
CA VAL A 232 5.17 -3.94 30.86
C VAL A 232 5.75 -5.34 30.65
N SER A 233 7.08 -5.42 30.68
CA SER A 233 7.89 -6.64 30.89
C SER A 233 7.94 -7.67 29.75
N CYS A 234 8.97 -7.55 28.90
CA CYS A 234 9.52 -8.68 28.15
C CYS A 234 10.16 -9.69 29.13
N ASP A 235 9.35 -10.63 29.65
CA ASP A 235 9.84 -11.93 30.10
C ASP A 235 8.91 -12.98 29.46
N ASP A 236 9.49 -14.08 28.95
CA ASP A 236 8.86 -15.14 28.15
C ASP A 236 7.76 -15.97 28.86
N LYS A 237 6.90 -15.33 29.66
CA LYS A 237 5.68 -15.90 30.20
C LYS A 237 4.51 -15.36 29.39
N SER A 238 3.73 -16.29 28.82
CA SER A 238 2.45 -15.99 28.18
C SER A 238 1.63 -15.09 29.12
N ILE A 239 1.40 -13.84 28.74
CA ILE A 239 0.67 -12.82 29.51
C ILE A 239 -0.76 -13.29 29.86
N PHE A 240 -1.30 -14.23 29.09
CA PHE A 240 -2.60 -14.86 29.36
C PHE A 240 -2.58 -15.87 30.51
N ASP A 241 -1.41 -16.36 30.94
CA ASP A 241 -1.31 -17.34 32.03
C ASP A 241 -1.42 -16.69 33.42
N GLU A 242 -1.04 -15.41 33.57
CA GLU A 242 -1.08 -14.72 34.87
C GLU A 242 -2.51 -14.33 35.27
N TYR A 243 -3.36 -13.99 34.30
CA TYR A 243 -4.75 -13.60 34.53
C TYR A 243 -5.75 -14.77 34.58
N PHE A 244 -5.34 -15.98 34.19
CA PHE A 244 -6.23 -17.15 34.23
C PHE A 244 -6.55 -17.61 35.66
N LEU A 245 -5.64 -17.33 36.59
CA LEU A 245 -5.70 -17.79 37.98
C LEU A 245 -6.55 -16.89 38.89
N ASP A 246 -6.83 -15.64 38.48
CA ASP A 246 -7.52 -14.64 39.29
C ASP A 246 -9.02 -14.52 39.00
N GLN A 247 -9.57 -15.27 38.04
CA GLN A 247 -11.00 -15.26 37.75
C GLN A 247 -11.77 -16.32 38.57
N PRO A 248 -12.94 -15.98 39.16
CA PRO A 248 -13.77 -16.95 39.85
C PRO A 248 -14.29 -18.01 38.87
N LEU A 249 -14.23 -19.29 39.26
CA LEU A 249 -14.55 -20.46 38.43
C LEU A 249 -15.91 -20.39 37.72
N GLU A 250 -16.88 -19.70 38.34
CA GLU A 250 -18.24 -19.51 37.83
C GLU A 250 -18.32 -18.65 36.56
N GLN A 251 -17.28 -17.86 36.25
CA GLN A 251 -17.22 -16.98 35.08
C GLN A 251 -16.43 -17.57 33.90
N LEU A 252 -15.91 -18.79 34.04
CA LEU A 252 -15.14 -19.46 32.99
C LEU A 252 -16.07 -20.26 32.05
N THR A 253 -16.14 -19.86 30.79
CA THR A 253 -16.85 -20.59 29.72
C THR A 253 -16.18 -21.94 29.41
N GLY A 254 -16.93 -22.93 28.89
CA GLY A 254 -16.49 -24.34 28.75
C GLY A 254 -15.10 -24.59 28.14
N ASN A 255 -14.72 -23.86 27.08
CA ASN A 255 -13.38 -23.98 26.47
C ASN A 255 -12.23 -23.54 27.41
N LYS A 256 -12.52 -22.64 28.36
CA LYS A 256 -11.57 -22.17 29.38
C LYS A 256 -11.40 -23.21 30.49
N LEU A 257 -12.49 -23.84 30.94
CA LEU A 257 -12.43 -24.92 31.93
C LEU A 257 -11.66 -26.14 31.42
N GLN A 258 -11.83 -26.49 30.15
CA GLN A 258 -11.12 -27.62 29.54
C GLN A 258 -9.60 -27.39 29.49
N ARG A 259 -9.15 -26.18 29.18
CA ARG A 259 -7.73 -25.79 29.23
C ARG A 259 -7.12 -25.82 30.64
N LEU A 260 -7.90 -25.51 31.68
CA LEU A 260 -7.46 -25.66 33.07
C LEU A 260 -7.29 -27.13 33.47
N LEU A 261 -8.23 -27.99 33.07
CA LEU A 261 -8.18 -29.42 33.35
C LEU A 261 -6.95 -30.07 32.68
N GLU A 262 -6.68 -29.74 31.41
CA GLU A 262 -5.46 -30.21 30.71
C GLU A 262 -4.17 -29.74 31.40
N LYS A 263 -4.11 -28.49 31.88
CA LYS A 263 -2.95 -28.00 32.65
C LYS A 263 -2.82 -28.66 34.03
N ALA A 264 -3.92 -28.94 34.72
CA ALA A 264 -3.89 -29.60 36.02
C ALA A 264 -3.38 -31.04 35.91
N GLU A 265 -3.79 -31.78 34.87
CA GLU A 265 -3.26 -33.13 34.58
C GLU A 265 -1.75 -33.11 34.30
N LEU A 266 -1.24 -32.10 33.59
CA LEU A 266 0.19 -31.89 33.32
C LEU A 266 1.03 -31.57 34.56
N VAL A 267 0.42 -31.04 35.63
CA VAL A 267 1.12 -30.73 36.90
C VAL A 267 1.13 -31.92 37.86
N THR A 268 0.24 -32.90 37.66
CA THR A 268 0.13 -34.11 38.51
C THR A 268 0.82 -35.36 37.96
N ALA A 269 1.43 -35.29 36.78
CA ALA A 269 2.13 -36.41 36.12
C ALA A 269 3.65 -36.40 36.38
#